data_AF-A0A852UB66-F1
#
_entry.id   AF-A0A852UB66-F1
#
_cell.length_a   1.000
_cell.length_b   1.000
_cell.length_c   1.000
_cell.angle_alpha   90.00
_cell.angle_beta   90.00
_cell.angle_gamma   90.00
#
_symmetry.space_group_name_H-M   'P 1'
#
loop_
_entity.id
_entity.type
_entity.pdbx_description
1 polymer ?
#
loop_
_entity_poly.entity_id
_entity_poly.type
_entity_poly.pdbx_seq_one_letter_code
_entity_poly.pdbx_strand_id
1 'polypeptide(L)'
;MSVDAWESFFVATVGAGAALAGLIIVAMSVNVAMIIKIKSMPSRAGATIASLLLIVIVGAAGLIPGISNMAFGGVTLAVTLVVAALYWRTSVIGFRNPNGHLREHILRVAFTVLQLLPMLIGGVLAFGTWEALSWVAAGFLLTFAGATLNAWVLLVEILR
;
A
#
# COMPACT_ATOMS: atom_id res chain seq x y z
N MET A 1 -14.62 -21.06 3.54
CA MET A 1 -15.33 -19.78 3.74
C MET A 1 -15.51 -19.17 2.36
N SER A 2 -16.74 -18.95 1.90
CA SER A 2 -16.98 -18.32 0.58
C SER A 2 -16.57 -16.85 0.64
N VAL A 3 -16.15 -16.29 -0.50
CA VAL A 3 -15.78 -14.87 -0.63
C VAL A 3 -16.89 -13.94 -0.16
N ASP A 4 -18.16 -14.36 -0.27
CA ASP A 4 -19.34 -13.64 0.22
C ASP A 4 -19.26 -13.28 1.72
N ALA A 5 -18.63 -14.12 2.54
CA ALA A 5 -18.45 -13.83 3.96
C ALA A 5 -17.52 -12.61 4.21
N TRP A 6 -16.70 -12.25 3.23
CA TRP A 6 -15.74 -11.15 3.28
C TRP A 6 -16.23 -9.92 2.50
N GLU A 7 -17.41 -9.98 1.88
CA GLU A 7 -17.94 -8.88 1.07
C GLU A 7 -18.00 -7.57 1.86
N SER A 8 -18.55 -7.59 3.08
CA SER A 8 -18.62 -6.40 3.93
C SER A 8 -17.24 -5.82 4.27
N PHE A 9 -16.24 -6.69 4.47
CA PHE A 9 -14.86 -6.26 4.71
C PHE A 9 -14.27 -5.59 3.47
N PHE A 10 -14.44 -6.18 2.29
CA PHE A 10 -13.97 -5.60 1.05
C PHE A 10 -14.66 -4.27 0.74
N VAL A 11 -15.98 -4.18 0.87
CA VAL A 11 -16.72 -2.92 0.68
C VAL A 11 -16.21 -1.83 1.62
N ALA A 12 -16.06 -2.14 2.92
CA ALA A 12 -15.58 -1.18 3.91
C ALA A 12 -14.16 -0.70 3.61
N THR A 13 -13.24 -1.62 3.30
CA THR A 13 -11.82 -1.30 3.07
C THR A 13 -11.58 -0.62 1.73
N VAL A 14 -12.32 -0.98 0.68
CA VAL A 14 -12.31 -0.28 -0.62
C VAL A 14 -12.80 1.15 -0.44
N GLY A 15 -13.94 1.35 0.23
CA GLY A 15 -14.49 2.68 0.48
C GLY A 15 -13.54 3.56 1.30
N ALA A 16 -13.02 3.04 2.40
CA ALA A 16 -12.07 3.76 3.26
C ALA A 16 -10.76 4.07 2.51
N GLY A 17 -10.21 3.10 1.77
CA GLY A 17 -8.99 3.25 0.99
C GLY A 17 -9.13 4.30 -0.12
N ALA A 18 -10.25 4.29 -0.84
CA ALA A 18 -10.56 5.27 -1.87
C ALA A 18 -10.72 6.68 -1.29
N ALA A 19 -11.42 6.81 -0.15
CA ALA A 19 -11.59 8.08 0.53
C ALA A 19 -10.24 8.67 0.98
N LEU A 20 -9.38 7.88 1.64
CA LEU A 20 -8.05 8.34 2.05
C LEU A 20 -7.15 8.67 0.86
N ALA A 21 -7.19 7.86 -0.21
CA ALA A 21 -6.43 8.14 -1.42
C ALA A 21 -6.85 9.49 -2.03
N GLY A 22 -8.15 9.77 -2.08
CA GLY A 22 -8.70 11.05 -2.52
C GLY A 22 -8.22 12.22 -1.65
N LEU A 23 -8.34 12.10 -0.33
CA LEU A 23 -7.90 13.14 0.62
C LEU A 23 -6.40 13.44 0.48
N ILE A 24 -5.57 12.41 0.32
CA ILE A 24 -4.13 12.59 0.14
C ILE A 24 -3.83 13.26 -1.20
N ILE A 25 -4.47 12.84 -2.30
CA ILE A 25 -4.27 13.48 -3.60
C ILE A 25 -4.61 14.98 -3.53
N VAL A 26 -5.72 15.33 -2.87
CA VAL A 26 -6.10 16.74 -2.65
C VAL A 26 -5.04 17.47 -1.81
N ALA A 27 -4.58 16.88 -0.71
CA ALA A 27 -3.55 17.50 0.13
C ALA A 27 -2.20 17.66 -0.59
N MET A 28 -1.85 16.73 -1.47
CA MET A 28 -0.63 16.79 -2.27
C MET A 28 -0.74 17.83 -3.41
N SER A 29 -1.91 17.99 -4.04
CA SER A 29 -2.08 18.91 -5.16
C SER A 29 -1.89 20.37 -4.73
N VAL A 30 -2.42 20.75 -3.56
CA VAL A 30 -2.25 22.11 -3.01
C VAL A 30 -0.83 22.39 -2.54
N ASN A 31 -0.02 21.34 -2.30
CA ASN A 31 1.37 21.45 -1.86
C ASN A 31 2.39 21.07 -2.95
N VAL A 32 1.96 20.90 -4.20
CA VAL A 32 2.80 20.31 -5.27
C VAL A 32 4.10 21.06 -5.48
N ALA A 33 4.07 22.40 -5.40
CA ALA A 33 5.25 23.25 -5.58
C ALA A 33 6.31 23.04 -4.49
N MET A 34 5.92 22.65 -3.26
CA MET A 34 6.86 22.29 -2.19
C MET A 34 7.37 20.86 -2.35
N ILE A 35 6.48 19.93 -2.70
CA ILE A 35 6.81 18.51 -2.90
C ILE A 35 7.90 18.34 -3.97
N ILE A 36 7.80 19.05 -5.10
CA ILE A 36 8.78 18.92 -6.19
C ILE A 36 10.16 19.50 -5.86
N LYS A 37 10.26 20.38 -4.86
CA LYS A 37 11.54 20.96 -4.42
C LYS A 37 12.37 19.95 -3.60
N ILE A 38 11.71 18.99 -2.95
CA ILE A 38 12.37 18.00 -2.10
C ILE A 38 12.55 16.69 -2.89
N LYS A 39 13.79 16.38 -3.28
CA LYS A 39 14.15 15.29 -4.21
C LYS A 39 13.49 13.93 -3.93
N SER A 40 13.27 13.55 -2.67
CA SER A 40 12.68 12.27 -2.28
C SER A 40 11.16 12.28 -2.08
N MET A 41 10.53 13.45 -1.96
CA MET A 41 9.10 13.55 -1.59
C MET A 41 8.13 13.08 -2.67
N PRO A 42 8.32 13.40 -3.97
CA PRO A 42 7.40 12.94 -5.01
C PRO A 42 7.31 11.41 -5.06
N SER A 43 8.45 10.72 -4.95
CA SER A 43 8.50 9.25 -4.96
C SER A 43 7.80 8.64 -3.74
N ARG A 44 7.92 9.28 -2.57
CA ARG A 44 7.26 8.82 -1.35
C ARG A 44 5.76 9.06 -1.37
N ALA A 45 5.32 10.24 -1.81
CA ALA A 45 3.91 10.55 -1.99
C ALA A 45 3.24 9.56 -2.95
N GLY A 46 3.91 9.26 -4.07
CA GLY A 46 3.47 8.24 -5.02
C GLY A 46 3.36 6.85 -4.40
N ALA A 47 4.35 6.40 -3.61
CA ALA A 47 4.31 5.09 -2.95
C ALA A 47 3.18 4.99 -1.91
N THR A 48 2.92 6.07 -1.15
CA THR A 48 1.80 6.14 -0.20
C THR A 48 0.45 6.04 -0.90
N ILE A 49 0.25 6.80 -1.98
CA ILE A 49 -0.99 6.73 -2.79
C ILE A 49 -1.15 5.34 -3.40
N ALA A 50 -0.08 4.77 -3.95
CA ALA A 50 -0.09 3.44 -4.54
C ALA A 50 -0.46 2.35 -3.52
N SER A 51 -0.06 2.51 -2.25
CA SER A 51 -0.42 1.58 -1.16
C SER A 51 -1.92 1.59 -0.88
N LEU A 52 -2.56 2.75 -0.90
CA LEU A 52 -4.02 2.85 -0.75
C LEU A 52 -4.75 2.32 -1.98
N LEU A 53 -4.24 2.61 -3.17
CA LEU A 53 -4.78 2.04 -4.42
C LEU A 53 -4.65 0.52 -4.44
N LEU A 54 -3.61 -0.05 -3.84
CA LEU A 54 -3.48 -1.48 -3.71
C LEU A 54 -4.63 -2.09 -2.90
N ILE A 55 -5.03 -1.46 -1.80
CA ILE A 55 -6.21 -1.90 -1.01
C ILE A 55 -7.47 -1.80 -1.87
N VAL A 56 -7.64 -0.68 -2.59
CA VAL A 56 -8.82 -0.45 -3.45
C VAL A 56 -8.91 -1.48 -4.57
N ILE A 57 -7.81 -1.74 -5.28
CA ILE A 57 -7.80 -2.65 -6.44
C ILE A 57 -8.00 -4.09 -5.99
N VAL A 58 -7.27 -4.54 -4.96
CA VAL A 58 -7.40 -5.91 -4.45
C VAL A 58 -8.78 -6.12 -3.83
N GLY A 59 -9.31 -5.12 -3.12
CA GLY A 59 -10.62 -5.21 -2.50
C GLY A 59 -11.74 -5.22 -3.54
N ALA A 60 -11.63 -4.38 -4.57
CA ALA A 60 -12.55 -4.38 -5.71
C ALA A 60 -12.49 -5.71 -6.47
N ALA A 61 -11.31 -6.30 -6.64
CA ALA A 61 -11.17 -7.63 -7.23
C ALA A 61 -11.89 -8.71 -6.40
N GLY A 62 -11.83 -8.61 -5.06
CA GLY A 62 -12.57 -9.48 -4.15
C GLY A 62 -14.10 -9.34 -4.23
N LEU A 63 -14.61 -8.23 -4.79
CA LEU A 63 -16.04 -7.98 -5.01
C LEU A 63 -16.53 -8.42 -6.40
N ILE A 64 -15.64 -8.87 -7.29
CA ILE A 64 -16.04 -9.33 -8.62
C ILE A 64 -16.77 -10.68 -8.48
N PRO A 65 -18.06 -10.76 -8.87
CA PRO A 65 -18.81 -12.00 -8.77
C PRO A 65 -18.20 -13.10 -9.63
N GLY A 66 -17.98 -14.29 -9.06
CA GLY A 66 -17.43 -15.44 -9.79
C GLY A 66 -15.94 -15.34 -10.12
N ILE A 67 -15.19 -14.43 -9.50
CA ILE A 67 -13.74 -14.38 -9.65
C ILE A 67 -13.10 -15.70 -9.17
N SER A 68 -12.24 -16.29 -9.99
CA SER A 68 -11.49 -17.48 -9.57
C SER A 68 -10.43 -17.10 -8.53
N ASN A 69 -10.13 -18.01 -7.60
CA ASN A 69 -9.08 -17.78 -6.60
C ASN A 69 -7.72 -17.47 -7.25
N MET A 70 -7.42 -18.10 -8.39
CA MET A 70 -6.21 -17.83 -9.16
C MET A 70 -6.17 -16.41 -9.74
N ALA A 71 -7.29 -15.92 -10.28
CA ALA A 71 -7.38 -14.55 -10.79
C ALA A 71 -7.23 -13.53 -9.64
N PHE A 72 -7.88 -13.77 -8.50
CA PHE A 72 -7.75 -12.93 -7.31
C PHE A 72 -6.31 -12.92 -6.77
N GLY A 73 -5.67 -14.08 -6.67
CA GLY A 73 -4.25 -14.21 -6.29
C GLY A 73 -3.32 -13.48 -7.26
N GLY A 74 -3.56 -13.65 -8.57
CA GLY A 74 -2.80 -12.99 -9.63
C GLY A 74 -2.87 -11.46 -9.53
N VAL A 75 -4.07 -10.89 -9.35
CA VAL A 75 -4.24 -9.44 -9.14
C VAL A 75 -3.53 -8.99 -7.86
N THR A 76 -3.72 -9.71 -6.76
CA THR A 76 -3.10 -9.40 -5.46
C THR A 76 -1.58 -9.35 -5.58
N LEU A 77 -0.97 -10.35 -6.20
CA LEU A 77 0.48 -10.39 -6.43
C LEU A 77 0.95 -9.30 -7.38
N ALA A 78 0.30 -9.13 -8.53
CA ALA A 78 0.69 -8.15 -9.53
C ALA A 78 0.71 -6.73 -8.94
N VAL A 79 -0.36 -6.35 -8.23
CA VAL A 79 -0.47 -5.01 -7.63
C VAL A 79 0.51 -4.84 -6.47
N THR A 80 0.71 -5.88 -5.65
CA THR A 80 1.68 -5.85 -4.55
C THR A 80 3.11 -5.72 -5.05
N LEU A 81 3.48 -6.38 -6.14
CA LEU A 81 4.79 -6.25 -6.77
C LEU A 81 5.02 -4.83 -7.33
N VAL A 82 3.99 -4.21 -7.93
CA VAL A 82 4.08 -2.82 -8.40
C VAL A 82 4.35 -1.88 -7.22
N VAL A 83 3.60 -2.02 -6.12
CA VAL A 83 3.81 -1.18 -4.92
C VAL A 83 5.19 -1.44 -4.30
N ALA A 84 5.61 -2.71 -4.21
CA ALA A 84 6.94 -3.06 -3.73
C ALA A 84 8.06 -2.42 -4.58
N ALA A 85 7.91 -2.40 -5.91
CA ALA A 85 8.86 -1.74 -6.81
C ALA A 85 8.92 -0.22 -6.60
N LEU A 86 7.78 0.43 -6.33
CA LEU A 86 7.74 1.86 -6.00
C LEU A 86 8.46 2.14 -4.68
N TYR A 87 8.22 1.33 -3.65
CA TYR A 87 8.95 1.47 -2.39
C TYR A 87 10.45 1.19 -2.55
N TRP A 88 10.83 0.16 -3.31
CA TRP A 88 12.24 -0.10 -3.63
C TRP A 88 12.91 1.11 -4.26
N ARG A 89 12.25 1.75 -5.24
CA ARG A 89 12.72 2.99 -5.85
C ARG A 89 12.90 4.10 -4.81
N THR A 90 11.97 4.26 -3.85
CA THR A 90 12.12 5.24 -2.78
C THR A 90 13.33 4.95 -1.89
N SER A 91 13.59 3.69 -1.56
CA SER A 91 14.72 3.28 -0.73
C SER A 91 16.05 3.55 -1.43
N VAL A 92 16.17 3.22 -2.72
CA VAL A 92 17.38 3.49 -3.52
C VAL A 92 17.65 4.99 -3.65
N ILE A 93 16.61 5.80 -3.84
CA ILE A 93 16.75 7.27 -3.86
C ILE A 93 17.16 7.80 -2.47
N GLY A 94 16.61 7.23 -1.39
CA GLY A 94 16.94 7.59 -0.01
C GLY A 94 18.35 7.19 0.43
N PHE A 95 18.90 6.08 -0.07
CA PHE A 95 20.26 5.62 0.22
C PHE A 95 21.36 6.58 -0.26
N ARG A 96 21.06 7.42 -1.26
CA ARG A 96 22.00 8.43 -1.77
C ARG A 96 22.11 9.67 -0.88
N ASN A 97 21.50 9.66 0.31
CA ASN A 97 21.55 10.77 1.25
C ASN A 97 22.67 10.52 2.29
N PRO A 98 23.82 11.24 2.23
CA PRO A 98 25.00 10.95 3.06
C PRO A 98 24.79 11.12 4.57
N ASN A 99 23.73 11.82 4.97
CA ASN A 99 23.45 12.20 6.37
C ASN A 99 22.34 11.35 7.02
N GLY A 100 21.83 10.31 6.35
CA GLY A 100 20.75 9.48 6.88
C GLY A 100 21.25 8.47 7.91
N HIS A 101 20.64 8.44 9.10
CA HIS A 101 20.94 7.40 10.08
C HIS A 101 20.47 6.03 9.58
N LEU A 102 21.41 5.07 9.48
CA LEU A 102 21.14 3.70 9.01
C LEU A 102 19.96 3.03 9.72
N ARG A 103 19.78 3.31 11.02
CA ARG A 103 18.67 2.80 11.84
C ARG A 103 17.31 3.25 11.32
N GLU A 104 17.14 4.52 10.94
CA GLU A 104 15.88 5.05 10.44
C GLU A 104 15.53 4.44 9.08
N HIS A 105 16.54 4.24 8.23
CA HIS A 105 16.37 3.57 6.95
C HIS A 105 15.92 2.12 7.13
N ILE A 106 16.58 1.36 8.01
CA ILE A 106 16.22 -0.03 8.30
C ILE A 106 14.80 -0.13 8.85
N LEU A 107 14.43 0.72 9.83
CA LEU A 107 13.08 0.73 10.40
C LEU A 107 12.01 1.01 9.33
N ARG A 108 12.27 1.94 8.42
CA ARG A 108 11.35 2.27 7.31
C ARG A 108 11.19 1.11 6.33
N VAL A 109 12.29 0.45 5.95
CA VAL A 109 12.25 -0.71 5.05
C VAL A 109 11.55 -1.88 5.75
N ALA A 110 11.86 -2.15 7.02
CA ALA A 110 11.23 -3.20 7.80
C ALA A 110 9.71 -3.00 7.90
N PHE A 111 9.27 -1.77 8.17
CA PHE A 111 7.85 -1.43 8.21
C PHE A 111 7.16 -1.61 6.84
N THR A 112 7.84 -1.25 5.75
CA THR A 112 7.36 -1.46 4.38
C THR A 112 7.23 -2.94 4.03
N VAL A 113 8.20 -3.75 4.44
CA VAL A 113 8.17 -5.20 4.25
C VAL A 113 7.03 -5.81 5.07
N LEU A 114 6.87 -5.37 6.32
CA LEU A 114 5.83 -5.85 7.22
C LEU A 114 4.40 -5.63 6.66
N GLN A 115 4.13 -4.48 6.02
CA GLN A 115 2.82 -4.22 5.43
C GLN A 115 2.55 -5.04 4.16
N LEU A 116 3.56 -5.30 3.32
CA LEU A 116 3.37 -5.99 2.03
C LEU A 116 3.46 -7.52 2.14
N LEU A 117 4.17 -8.04 3.13
CA LEU A 117 4.39 -9.48 3.30
C LEU A 117 3.08 -10.28 3.40
N PRO A 118 2.09 -9.90 4.24
CA PRO A 118 0.82 -10.64 4.29
C PRO A 118 0.07 -10.62 2.96
N MET A 119 0.21 -9.54 2.19
CA MET A 119 -0.41 -9.44 0.86
C MET A 119 0.24 -10.39 -0.15
N LEU A 120 1.58 -10.51 -0.11
CA LEU A 120 2.31 -11.49 -0.91
C LEU A 120 1.94 -12.93 -0.52
N ILE A 121 1.92 -13.22 0.78
CA ILE A 121 1.54 -14.55 1.31
C ILE A 121 0.12 -14.89 0.88
N GLY A 122 -0.85 -13.98 1.11
CA GLY A 122 -2.24 -14.17 0.71
C GLY A 122 -2.40 -14.38 -0.81
N GLY A 123 -1.66 -13.61 -1.62
CA GLY A 123 -1.66 -13.75 -3.08
C GLY A 123 -1.12 -15.11 -3.55
N VAL A 124 -0.05 -15.63 -2.95
CA VAL A 124 0.49 -16.97 -3.26
C VAL A 124 -0.47 -18.07 -2.77
N LEU A 125 -1.00 -17.93 -1.56
CA LEU A 125 -1.91 -18.91 -0.96
C LEU A 125 -3.23 -19.06 -1.74
N ALA A 126 -3.65 -18.01 -2.45
CA ALA A 126 -4.84 -18.02 -3.29
C ALA A 126 -4.77 -19.03 -4.45
N PHE A 127 -3.59 -19.55 -4.79
CA PHE A 127 -3.43 -20.60 -5.81
C PHE A 127 -3.74 -22.02 -5.32
N GLY A 128 -3.93 -22.25 -4.02
CA GLY A 128 -4.12 -23.62 -3.53
C GLY A 128 -4.73 -23.81 -2.14
N THR A 129 -4.94 -22.76 -1.35
CA THR A 129 -5.38 -22.90 0.05
C THR A 129 -6.51 -21.94 0.41
N TRP A 130 -7.32 -22.32 1.40
CA TRP A 130 -8.49 -21.56 1.85
C TRP A 130 -8.15 -20.43 2.84
N GLU A 131 -6.90 -20.31 3.29
CA GLU A 131 -6.46 -19.29 4.26
C GLU A 131 -5.98 -17.97 3.61
N ALA A 132 -5.99 -17.89 2.28
CA ALA A 132 -5.51 -16.73 1.54
C ALA A 132 -6.18 -15.40 1.98
N LEU A 133 -7.49 -15.44 2.23
CA LEU A 133 -8.28 -14.26 2.58
C LEU A 133 -7.89 -13.65 3.93
N SER A 134 -7.55 -14.47 4.92
CA SER A 134 -7.11 -13.99 6.25
C SER A 134 -5.79 -13.22 6.15
N TRP A 135 -4.86 -13.69 5.32
CA TRP A 135 -3.59 -13.02 5.06
C TRP A 135 -3.76 -11.72 4.27
N VAL A 136 -4.64 -11.71 3.27
CA VAL A 136 -4.99 -10.48 2.54
C VAL A 136 -5.65 -9.46 3.48
N ALA A 137 -6.56 -9.90 4.36
CA ALA A 137 -7.19 -9.02 5.33
C ALA A 137 -6.18 -8.41 6.32
N ALA A 138 -5.24 -9.22 6.83
CA ALA A 138 -4.14 -8.71 7.64
C ALA A 138 -3.26 -7.71 6.86
N GLY A 139 -2.97 -8.00 5.60
CA GLY A 139 -2.25 -7.10 4.70
C GLY A 139 -2.98 -5.78 4.50
N PHE A 140 -4.30 -5.79 4.33
CA PHE A 140 -5.13 -4.59 4.21
C PHE A 140 -5.00 -3.71 5.43
N LEU A 141 -5.17 -4.26 6.62
CA LEU A 141 -5.10 -3.50 7.87
C LEU A 141 -3.72 -2.86 8.07
N LEU A 142 -2.64 -3.63 7.84
CA LEU A 142 -1.27 -3.11 7.98
C LEU A 142 -0.95 -2.06 6.91
N THR A 143 -1.34 -2.30 5.66
CA THR A 143 -1.13 -1.33 4.57
C THR A 143 -1.93 -0.06 4.80
N PHE A 144 -3.16 -0.16 5.32
CA PHE A 144 -4.01 0.98 5.62
C PHE A 144 -3.39 1.85 6.72
N ALA A 145 -3.00 1.23 7.84
CA ALA A 145 -2.33 1.92 8.93
C ALA A 145 -1.01 2.55 8.45
N GLY A 146 -0.21 1.79 7.71
CA GLY A 146 1.09 2.24 7.21
C GLY A 146 0.99 3.39 6.22
N ALA A 147 0.05 3.33 5.27
CA ALA A 147 -0.18 4.41 4.32
C ALA A 147 -0.70 5.68 5.01
N THR A 148 -1.57 5.55 6.01
CA THR A 148 -2.08 6.68 6.79
C THR A 148 -0.96 7.37 7.57
N LEU A 149 -0.10 6.60 8.25
CA LEU A 149 1.05 7.14 8.97
C LEU A 149 2.04 7.79 8.01
N ASN A 150 2.34 7.15 6.88
CA ASN A 150 3.23 7.72 5.85
C ASN A 150 2.67 9.02 5.26
N ALA A 151 1.36 9.11 5.04
CA ALA A 151 0.70 10.33 4.57
C ALA A 151 0.86 11.47 5.58
N TRP A 152 0.64 11.20 6.87
CA TRP A 152 0.85 12.19 7.93
C TRP A 152 2.30 12.66 8.00
N VAL A 153 3.27 11.74 7.99
CA VAL A 153 4.70 12.09 8.00
C VAL A 153 5.05 12.97 6.80
N LEU A 154 4.52 12.66 5.61
CA LEU A 154 4.76 13.46 4.41
C LEU A 154 4.23 14.89 4.58
N LEU A 155 3.03 15.07 5.12
CA LEU A 155 2.47 16.40 5.34
C LEU A 155 3.31 17.23 6.32
N VAL A 156 3.81 16.61 7.38
CA VAL A 156 4.69 17.28 8.36
C VAL A 156 6.04 17.64 7.74
N GLU A 157 6.65 16.74 6.97
CA GLU A 157 7.96 16.97 6.36
C GLU A 157 7.95 18.01 5.23
N ILE A 158 6.81 18.23 4.56
CA ILE A 158 6.67 19.28 3.53
C ILE A 158 6.70 20.68 4.16
N LEU A 159 6.24 20.82 5.41
CA LEU A 159 6.16 22.07 6.14
C LEU A 159 7.39 22.37 7.01
N ARG A 160 8.35 21.44 7.10
CA ARG A 160 9.58 21.56 7.88
C ARG A 160 10.73 22.10 7.04
#